data_AF-A0A3B0WR61-F1
#
_entry.id   AF-A0A3B0WR61-F1
#
_cell.length_a   1.000
_cell.length_b   1.000
_cell.length_c   1.000
_cell.angle_alpha   90.00
_cell.angle_beta   90.00
_cell.angle_gamma   90.00
#
_symmetry.space_group_name_H-M   'P 1'
#
loop_
_entity.id
_entity.type
_entity.pdbx_description
1 polymer ?
#
loop_
_entity_poly.entity_id
_entity_poly.type
_entity_poly.pdbx_seq_one_letter_code
_entity_poly.pdbx_strand_id
1 'polypeptide(L)'
;MKKTLIIILTMAASTGFSMDASQLKEQALKVCETQLENVPEDMREMSKKICECKANKTDYEAVLTVKESGDTEKITADALKIAQECAEEVM
;
A
#
# COMPACT_ATOMS: atom_id res chain seq x y z
N MET A 1 33.73 39.75 -17.61
CA MET A 1 32.29 39.81 -17.21
C MET A 1 31.71 38.40 -17.27
N LYS A 2 31.77 37.66 -16.16
CA LYS A 2 31.19 36.30 -16.08
C LYS A 2 29.69 36.45 -15.80
N LYS A 3 28.87 36.03 -16.76
CA LYS A 3 27.41 36.06 -16.68
C LYS A 3 26.95 35.01 -15.66
N THR A 4 26.53 35.47 -14.50
CA THR A 4 25.89 34.64 -13.46
C THR A 4 24.47 34.32 -13.92
N LEU A 5 24.24 33.12 -14.45
CA LEU A 5 22.91 32.58 -14.70
C LEU A 5 22.38 32.01 -13.38
N ILE A 6 21.61 32.80 -12.64
CA ILE A 6 20.83 32.35 -11.50
C ILE A 6 19.63 31.57 -12.06
N ILE A 7 19.73 30.25 -12.07
CA ILE A 7 18.59 29.37 -12.34
C ILE A 7 17.77 29.33 -11.05
N ILE A 8 16.68 30.11 -11.04
CA ILE A 8 15.65 30.04 -10.01
C ILE A 8 14.95 28.71 -10.20
N LEU A 9 15.31 27.74 -9.36
CA LEU A 9 14.64 26.45 -9.28
C LEU A 9 13.28 26.70 -8.62
N THR A 10 12.23 26.81 -9.43
CA THR A 10 10.85 26.85 -8.96
C THR A 10 10.57 25.55 -8.22
N MET A 11 10.48 25.64 -6.89
CA MET A 11 9.89 24.60 -6.06
C MET A 11 8.46 24.39 -6.56
N ALA A 12 8.25 23.34 -7.35
CA ALA A 12 6.93 22.82 -7.62
C ALA A 12 6.33 22.44 -6.27
N ALA A 13 5.33 23.22 -5.84
CA ALA A 13 4.54 22.92 -4.66
C ALA A 13 3.99 21.50 -4.83
N SER A 14 4.49 20.57 -4.02
CA SER A 14 3.96 19.23 -3.92
C SER A 14 2.53 19.36 -3.40
N THR A 15 1.56 19.16 -4.29
CA THR A 15 0.17 18.92 -3.88
C THR A 15 0.17 17.61 -3.12
N GLY A 16 0.28 17.71 -1.79
CA GLY A 16 0.10 16.60 -0.88
C GLY A 16 -1.35 16.15 -0.96
N PHE A 17 -1.65 15.23 -1.87
CA PHE A 17 -2.89 14.47 -1.82
C PHE A 17 -2.80 13.60 -0.57
N SER A 18 -3.42 14.08 0.51
CA SER A 18 -3.71 13.28 1.70
C SER A 18 -4.66 12.18 1.27
N MET A 19 -4.10 11.01 0.95
CA MET A 19 -4.88 9.82 0.62
C MET A 19 -5.55 9.31 1.88
N ASP A 20 -6.87 9.14 1.85
CA ASP A 20 -7.63 8.60 2.98
C ASP A 20 -7.63 7.06 3.01
N ALA A 21 -8.13 6.47 4.10
CA ALA A 21 -8.12 5.03 4.31
C ALA A 21 -8.91 4.26 3.25
N SER A 22 -10.00 4.85 2.73
CA SER A 22 -10.82 4.24 1.69
C SER A 22 -10.09 4.18 0.35
N GLN A 23 -9.39 5.26 0.00
CA GLN A 23 -8.55 5.32 -1.20
C GLN A 23 -7.36 4.36 -1.11
N LEU A 24 -6.75 4.25 0.07
CA LEU A 24 -5.65 3.31 0.30
C LEU A 24 -6.12 1.85 0.19
N LYS A 25 -7.33 1.54 0.67
CA LYS A 25 -7.96 0.23 0.48
C LYS A 25 -8.25 -0.07 -0.99
N GLU A 26 -8.85 0.88 -1.72
CA GLU A 26 -9.13 0.71 -3.14
C GLU A 26 -7.84 0.48 -3.94
N GLN A 27 -6.78 1.22 -3.62
CA GLN A 27 -5.46 1.01 -4.21
C GLN A 27 -4.92 -0.38 -3.91
N ALA A 28 -5.05 -0.88 -2.66
CA ALA A 28 -4.59 -2.22 -2.29
C ALA A 28 -5.35 -3.31 -3.07
N LEU A 29 -6.66 -3.19 -3.22
CA LEU A 29 -7.47 -4.12 -4.03
C LEU A 29 -7.07 -4.08 -5.51
N LYS A 30 -6.83 -2.89 -6.07
CA LYS A 30 -6.34 -2.76 -7.43
C LYS A 30 -4.97 -3.40 -7.62
N VAL A 31 -4.08 -3.27 -6.63
CA VAL A 31 -2.77 -3.95 -6.64
C VAL A 31 -2.94 -5.46 -6.58
N CYS A 32 -3.95 -5.98 -5.85
CA CYS A 32 -4.25 -7.40 -5.89
C CYS A 32 -4.56 -7.88 -7.31
N GLU A 33 -5.36 -7.13 -8.07
CA GLU A 33 -5.66 -7.51 -9.46
C GLU A 33 -4.43 -7.47 -10.36
N THR A 34 -3.60 -6.42 -10.26
CA THR A 34 -2.43 -6.27 -11.13
C THR A 34 -1.31 -7.26 -10.81
N GLN A 35 -1.17 -7.68 -9.54
CA GLN A 35 -0.15 -8.67 -9.18
C GLN A 35 -0.43 -10.06 -9.75
N LEU A 36 -1.70 -10.39 -10.05
CA LEU A 36 -2.08 -11.70 -10.59
C LEU A 36 -1.52 -11.96 -12.00
N GLU A 37 -1.19 -10.91 -12.75
CA GLU A 37 -0.56 -11.04 -14.08
C GLU A 37 0.75 -11.81 -14.02
N ASN A 38 1.47 -11.69 -12.89
CA ASN A 38 2.76 -12.36 -12.66
C ASN A 38 2.64 -13.69 -11.92
N VAL A 39 1.42 -14.11 -11.55
CA VAL A 39 1.17 -15.37 -10.84
C VAL A 39 0.85 -16.49 -11.85
N PRO A 40 1.42 -17.69 -11.69
CA PRO A 40 1.05 -18.88 -12.47
C PRO A 40 -0.45 -19.17 -12.41
N GLU A 41 -1.06 -19.59 -13.53
CA GLU A 41 -2.52 -19.72 -13.67
C GLU A 41 -3.18 -20.61 -12.60
N ASP A 42 -2.51 -21.70 -12.26
CA ASP A 42 -2.93 -22.67 -11.24
C ASP A 42 -2.96 -22.06 -9.81
N MET A 43 -2.21 -20.99 -9.58
CA MET A 43 -2.15 -20.29 -8.29
C MET A 43 -2.90 -18.96 -8.27
N ARG A 44 -3.43 -18.48 -9.41
CA ARG A 44 -4.07 -17.16 -9.50
C ARG A 44 -5.29 -17.02 -8.60
N GLU A 45 -6.19 -18.01 -8.58
CA GLU A 45 -7.41 -17.94 -7.78
C GLU A 45 -7.09 -17.87 -6.28
N MET A 46 -6.21 -18.75 -5.80
CA MET A 46 -5.76 -18.76 -4.42
C MET A 46 -5.04 -17.46 -4.05
N SER A 47 -4.13 -16.99 -4.91
CA SER A 47 -3.38 -15.74 -4.70
C SER A 47 -4.31 -14.53 -4.65
N LYS A 48 -5.35 -14.50 -5.49
CA LYS A 48 -6.37 -13.45 -5.49
C LYS A 48 -7.10 -13.42 -4.16
N LYS A 49 -7.62 -14.57 -3.71
CA LYS A 49 -8.35 -14.68 -2.43
C LYS A 49 -7.50 -14.25 -1.25
N ILE A 50 -6.24 -14.69 -1.18
CA ILE A 50 -5.31 -14.31 -0.11
C ILE A 50 -5.07 -12.78 -0.14
N CYS A 51 -4.85 -12.20 -1.32
CA CYS A 51 -4.60 -10.77 -1.43
C CYS A 51 -5.83 -9.93 -1.04
N GLU A 52 -7.02 -10.29 -1.55
CA GLU A 52 -8.27 -9.60 -1.21
C GLU A 52 -8.60 -9.75 0.28
N CYS A 53 -8.35 -10.92 0.89
CA CYS A 53 -8.50 -11.10 2.33
C CYS A 53 -7.61 -10.13 3.12
N LYS A 54 -6.31 -10.06 2.78
CA LYS A 54 -5.37 -9.13 3.43
C LYS A 54 -5.84 -7.68 3.25
N ALA A 55 -6.21 -7.32 2.03
CA ALA A 55 -6.68 -5.98 1.72
C ALA A 55 -7.98 -5.62 2.46
N ASN A 56 -8.84 -6.59 2.78
CA ASN A 56 -10.07 -6.33 3.52
C ASN A 56 -9.88 -6.29 5.04
N LYS A 57 -8.92 -7.04 5.59
CA LYS A 57 -8.65 -7.10 7.03
C LYS A 57 -7.66 -6.03 7.52
N THR A 58 -6.93 -5.39 6.62
CA THR A 58 -5.97 -4.33 6.97
C THR A 58 -6.68 -3.10 7.54
N ASP A 59 -6.21 -2.61 8.69
CA ASP A 59 -6.63 -1.32 9.27
C ASP A 59 -5.85 -0.17 8.60
N TYR A 60 -6.44 0.40 7.56
CA TYR A 60 -5.80 1.47 6.79
C TYR A 60 -5.72 2.81 7.52
N GLU A 61 -6.57 3.05 8.51
CA GLU A 61 -6.46 4.24 9.37
C GLU A 61 -5.22 4.14 10.25
N ALA A 62 -4.97 2.95 10.81
CA ALA A 62 -3.73 2.67 11.51
C ALA A 62 -2.51 2.79 10.58
N VAL A 63 -2.58 2.30 9.34
CA VAL A 63 -1.49 2.44 8.36
C VAL A 63 -1.19 3.92 8.06
N LEU A 64 -2.21 4.76 7.89
CA LEU A 64 -2.02 6.20 7.68
C LEU A 64 -1.42 6.88 8.92
N THR A 65 -1.91 6.53 10.11
CA THR A 65 -1.38 7.04 11.38
C THR A 65 0.10 6.68 11.56
N VAL A 66 0.50 5.47 11.19
CA VAL A 66 1.88 5.01 11.22
C VAL A 66 2.74 5.70 10.16
N LYS A 67 2.20 5.97 8.97
CA LYS A 67 2.89 6.74 7.94
C LYS A 67 3.23 8.16 8.40
N GLU A 68 2.41 8.76 9.26
CA GLU A 68 2.63 10.09 9.84
C GLU A 68 3.54 10.06 11.07
N SER A 69 3.37 9.05 11.94
CA SER A 69 4.09 8.96 13.23
C SER A 69 5.43 8.22 13.17
N GLY A 70 5.62 7.33 12.18
CA GLY A 70 6.79 6.48 12.02
C GLY A 70 6.83 5.23 12.91
N ASP A 71 5.81 4.98 13.74
CA ASP A 71 5.74 3.81 14.63
C ASP A 71 5.19 2.57 13.92
N THR A 72 6.06 1.77 13.34
CA THR A 72 5.67 0.62 12.51
C THR A 72 5.48 -0.70 13.25
N GLU A 73 5.75 -0.75 14.56
CA GLU A 73 5.83 -2.02 15.30
C GLU A 73 4.47 -2.74 15.33
N LYS A 74 3.40 -2.01 15.65
CA LYS A 74 2.04 -2.55 15.69
C LYS A 74 1.55 -2.97 14.31
N ILE A 75 1.76 -2.13 13.30
CA ILE A 75 1.32 -2.41 11.91
C ILE A 75 1.99 -3.69 11.38
N THR A 76 3.25 -3.94 11.77
CA THR A 76 3.99 -5.11 11.34
C THR A 76 3.44 -6.38 11.96
N ALA A 77 3.12 -6.35 13.26
CA ALA A 77 2.49 -7.48 13.95
C ALA A 77 1.10 -7.79 13.38
N ASP A 78 0.29 -6.76 13.13
CA ASP A 78 -1.04 -6.91 12.54
C ASP A 78 -0.97 -7.48 11.12
N ALA A 79 -0.04 -6.99 10.30
CA ALA A 79 0.17 -7.51 8.95
C ALA A 79 0.55 -9.01 8.94
N LEU A 80 1.38 -9.45 9.89
CA LEU A 80 1.75 -10.86 10.04
C LEU A 80 0.55 -11.71 10.46
N LYS A 81 -0.23 -11.24 11.44
CA LYS A 81 -1.44 -11.93 11.91
C LYS A 81 -2.46 -12.07 10.80
N ILE A 82 -2.75 -10.98 10.08
CA ILE A 82 -3.66 -10.99 8.93
C ILE A 82 -3.16 -11.95 7.85
N ALA A 83 -1.85 -11.99 7.60
CA ALA A 83 -1.29 -12.90 6.61
C ALA A 83 -1.46 -14.38 7.00
N GLN A 84 -1.33 -14.72 8.29
CA GLN A 84 -1.59 -16.06 8.80
C GLN A 84 -3.08 -16.41 8.69
N GLU A 85 -3.98 -15.55 9.19
CA GLU A 85 -5.43 -15.77 9.10
C GLU A 85 -5.89 -15.96 7.66
N CYS A 86 -5.44 -15.09 6.73
CA CYS A 86 -5.82 -15.19 5.34
C CYS A 86 -5.22 -16.41 4.62
N ALA A 87 -4.09 -16.94 5.08
CA ALA A 87 -3.57 -18.20 4.57
C ALA A 87 -4.42 -19.37 5.05
N GLU A 88 -4.84 -19.37 6.33
CA GLU A 88 -5.71 -20.40 6.91
C GLU A 88 -7.13 -20.38 6.34
N GLU A 89 -7.71 -19.22 6.04
CA GLU A 89 -9.07 -19.10 5.48
C GLU A 89 -9.19 -19.60 4.04
N VAL A 90 -8.08 -19.63 3.29
CA VAL A 90 -8.07 -19.96 1.86
C VAL A 90 -7.54 -21.37 1.59
N MET A 91 -6.87 -21.99 2.56
CA MET A 91 -6.45 -23.41 2.53
C MET A 91 -7.59 -24.35 2.94
#